data_AF-A0A6G4QVC1-F1
#
_entry.id   AF-A0A6G4QVC1-F1
#
_cell.length_a   1.000
_cell.length_b   1.000
_cell.length_c   1.000
_cell.angle_alpha   90.00
_cell.angle_beta   90.00
_cell.angle_gamma   90.00
#
_symmetry.space_group_name_H-M   'P 1'
#
loop_
_entity.id
_entity.type
_entity.pdbx_description
1 polymer ?
#
loop_
_entity_poly.entity_id
_entity_poly.type
_entity_poly.pdbx_seq_one_letter_code
_entity_poly.pdbx_strand_id
1 'polypeptide(L)'
;MMRSLMPALAALTLGLGGCAMVTSETPWLTPETGGARLKTGWWIPDEADCRAPRNDRPFRRWPACARDGAVLVRDGEILGMTGAPADVSWTARAYVVGLRAPVVLQMRDADEGTFYGYMGLEPVETDAEGRMTRVRGWSGLCGPDGFRAPWSEPTPEQTVERRLWPGLAWGEGKNSCTAASLAALQASIAASRTQEGNERGYRWLREARADDFASGGR
;
A
#
# COMPACT_ATOMS: atom_id res chain seq x y z
N MET A 1 11.60 33.01 -45.42
CA MET A 1 12.39 33.34 -44.22
C MET A 1 11.45 33.73 -43.09
N MET A 2 11.22 32.87 -42.10
CA MET A 2 11.04 33.30 -40.71
C MET A 2 11.29 32.08 -39.81
N ARG A 3 12.46 32.11 -39.16
CA ARG A 3 12.84 31.23 -38.06
C ARG A 3 11.95 31.57 -36.87
N SER A 4 11.37 30.58 -36.21
CA SER A 4 10.95 30.71 -34.81
C SER A 4 11.30 29.43 -34.07
N LEU A 5 12.26 29.59 -33.17
CA LEU A 5 12.75 28.65 -32.19
C LEU A 5 11.64 28.38 -31.17
N MET A 6 11.21 27.13 -31.00
CA MET A 6 10.47 26.70 -29.82
C MET A 6 11.48 26.22 -28.75
N PRO A 7 11.47 26.81 -27.54
CA PRO A 7 12.37 26.44 -26.47
C PRO A 7 11.87 25.17 -25.74
N ALA A 8 12.83 24.27 -25.49
CA ALA A 8 12.96 23.41 -24.32
C ALA A 8 11.67 22.95 -23.61
N LEU A 9 11.09 21.85 -24.09
CA LEU A 9 10.20 20.99 -23.31
C LEU A 9 11.05 19.88 -22.62
N ALA A 10 11.87 20.28 -21.65
CA ALA A 10 12.71 19.35 -20.88
C ALA A 10 12.77 19.82 -19.42
N ALA A 11 11.98 19.18 -18.55
CA ALA A 11 12.23 18.97 -17.12
C ALA A 11 10.90 18.77 -16.36
N LEU A 12 10.32 17.57 -16.43
CA LEU A 12 9.27 17.16 -15.48
C LEU A 12 9.24 15.63 -15.27
N THR A 13 10.42 15.02 -15.15
CA THR A 13 10.59 13.59 -14.80
C THR A 13 11.18 13.35 -13.41
N LEU A 14 11.23 14.38 -12.56
CA LEU A 14 11.72 14.29 -11.19
C LEU A 14 10.55 13.94 -10.25
N GLY A 15 10.29 12.66 -9.98
CA GLY A 15 9.30 12.33 -8.95
C GLY A 15 8.91 10.87 -8.71
N LEU A 16 9.33 9.92 -9.54
CA LEU A 16 8.87 8.53 -9.40
C LEU A 16 9.71 7.66 -8.44
N GLY A 17 10.67 8.23 -7.72
CA GLY A 17 11.45 7.47 -6.73
C GLY A 17 10.55 6.97 -5.59
N GLY A 18 10.21 5.69 -5.62
CA GLY A 18 9.47 5.04 -4.54
C GLY A 18 10.23 5.09 -3.22
N CYS A 19 9.50 5.22 -2.11
CA CYS A 19 10.10 5.16 -0.78
C CYS A 19 10.64 3.75 -0.51
N ALA A 20 11.79 3.65 0.16
CA ALA A 20 12.32 2.35 0.56
C ALA A 20 11.44 1.69 1.63
N MET A 21 10.95 0.49 1.35
CA MET A 21 10.00 -0.24 2.20
C MET A 21 10.64 -1.42 2.93
N VAL A 22 10.12 -1.76 4.10
CA VAL A 22 10.48 -2.97 4.82
C VAL A 22 9.85 -4.17 4.10
N THR A 23 10.67 -5.15 3.74
CA THR A 23 10.23 -6.39 3.09
C THR A 23 10.90 -7.63 3.71
N SER A 24 10.45 -8.82 3.33
CA SER A 24 11.14 -10.08 3.65
C SER A 24 10.86 -11.15 2.58
N GLU A 25 11.71 -12.15 2.49
CA GLU A 25 11.51 -13.31 1.60
C GLU A 25 10.60 -14.38 2.21
N THR A 26 10.58 -14.45 3.54
CA THR A 26 9.72 -15.36 4.31
C THR A 26 8.68 -14.56 5.08
N PRO A 27 7.46 -15.10 5.26
CA PRO A 27 6.42 -14.40 6.00
C PRO A 27 6.80 -14.30 7.48
N TRP A 28 6.67 -13.11 8.06
CA TRP A 28 6.77 -12.89 9.51
C TRP A 28 5.46 -13.23 10.23
N LEU A 29 4.34 -13.15 9.53
CA LEU A 29 2.99 -13.40 10.05
C LEU A 29 2.35 -14.62 9.40
N THR A 30 1.62 -15.37 10.23
CA THR A 30 0.77 -16.49 9.82
C THR A 30 -0.69 -16.25 10.22
N PRO A 31 -1.69 -16.93 9.65
CA PRO A 31 -3.08 -16.78 10.05
C PRO A 31 -3.33 -16.95 11.57
N GLU A 32 -2.53 -17.78 12.24
CA GLU A 32 -2.62 -18.06 13.68
C GLU A 32 -2.08 -16.91 14.55
N THR A 33 -1.16 -16.11 14.02
CA THR A 33 -0.70 -14.87 14.68
C THR A 33 -1.74 -13.74 14.60
N GLY A 34 -2.82 -13.95 13.83
CA GLY A 34 -3.85 -12.97 13.54
C GLY A 34 -5.09 -13.06 14.42
N GLY A 35 -5.71 -11.92 14.68
CA GLY A 35 -7.01 -11.81 15.34
C GLY A 35 -7.88 -10.68 14.79
N ALA A 36 -7.25 -9.60 14.31
CA ALA A 36 -7.94 -8.54 13.58
C ALA A 36 -8.18 -8.95 12.13
N ARG A 37 -9.31 -8.53 11.56
CA ARG A 37 -9.69 -8.82 10.16
C ARG A 37 -10.25 -7.58 9.50
N LEU A 38 -9.90 -7.35 8.25
CA LEU A 38 -10.64 -6.42 7.39
C LEU A 38 -11.99 -7.04 7.05
N LYS A 39 -13.05 -6.22 7.04
CA LYS A 39 -14.34 -6.66 6.52
C LYS A 39 -14.24 -6.94 5.01
N THR A 40 -14.79 -8.07 4.58
CA THR A 40 -14.94 -8.42 3.16
C THR A 40 -15.76 -7.37 2.42
N GLY A 41 -15.36 -7.03 1.20
CA GLY A 41 -16.07 -6.07 0.36
C GLY A 41 -15.17 -4.96 -0.17
N TRP A 42 -15.83 -3.91 -0.67
CA TRP A 42 -15.16 -2.75 -1.23
C TRP A 42 -14.63 -1.83 -0.15
N TRP A 43 -13.38 -1.44 -0.31
CA TRP A 43 -12.73 -0.40 0.45
C TRP A 43 -12.36 0.74 -0.48
N ILE A 44 -12.64 1.96 -0.05
CA ILE A 44 -12.33 3.18 -0.79
C ILE A 44 -11.48 4.11 0.06
N PRO A 45 -10.71 5.02 -0.55
CA PRO A 45 -10.05 6.09 0.17
C PRO A 45 -11.04 6.87 1.05
N ASP A 46 -10.62 7.17 2.27
CA ASP A 46 -11.39 7.95 3.24
C ASP A 46 -10.91 9.41 3.24
N GLU A 47 -11.15 10.09 2.14
CA GLU A 47 -10.82 11.51 1.96
C GLU A 47 -12.04 12.37 2.30
N ALA A 48 -11.81 13.52 2.95
CA ALA A 48 -12.87 14.42 3.42
C ALA A 48 -13.83 14.85 2.30
N ASP A 49 -13.29 15.10 1.10
CA ASP A 49 -14.05 15.59 -0.05
C ASP A 49 -14.56 14.46 -0.96
N CYS A 50 -14.23 13.20 -0.65
CA CYS A 50 -14.68 12.07 -1.45
C CYS A 50 -16.04 11.56 -1.00
N ARG A 51 -17.08 11.98 -1.72
CA ARG A 51 -18.43 11.43 -1.53
C ARG A 51 -18.46 9.95 -1.91
N ALA A 52 -18.89 9.11 -0.97
CA ALA A 52 -19.12 7.71 -1.23
C ALA A 52 -20.05 7.55 -2.44
N PRO A 53 -19.71 6.67 -3.41
CA PRO A 53 -20.59 6.41 -4.52
C PRO A 53 -21.89 5.79 -4.02
N ARG A 54 -22.99 6.02 -4.73
CA ARG A 54 -24.24 5.31 -4.44
C ARG A 54 -23.99 3.81 -4.63
N ASN A 55 -24.41 3.01 -3.64
CA ASN A 55 -24.14 1.58 -3.58
C ASN A 55 -24.70 0.77 -4.75
N ASP A 56 -25.60 1.34 -5.55
CA ASP A 56 -26.22 0.72 -6.72
C ASP A 56 -25.43 0.93 -8.03
N ARG A 57 -24.40 1.80 -8.03
CA ARG A 57 -23.64 2.10 -9.25
C ARG A 57 -22.51 1.10 -9.48
N PRO A 58 -22.31 0.65 -10.74
CA PRO A 58 -21.17 -0.17 -11.09
C PRO A 58 -19.88 0.63 -10.89
N PHE A 59 -18.80 -0.07 -10.54
CA PHE A 59 -17.50 0.51 -10.20
C PHE A 59 -17.00 1.55 -11.21
N ARG A 60 -17.11 1.28 -12.52
CA ARG A 60 -16.71 2.21 -13.60
C ARG A 60 -17.39 3.59 -13.56
N ARG A 61 -18.53 3.71 -12.85
CA ARG A 61 -19.29 4.96 -12.68
C ARG A 61 -19.02 5.65 -11.34
N TRP A 62 -18.07 5.17 -10.56
CA TRP A 62 -17.65 5.83 -9.33
C TRP A 62 -16.85 7.10 -9.64
N PRO A 63 -16.91 8.11 -8.75
CA PRO A 63 -16.04 9.28 -8.88
C PRO A 63 -14.58 8.87 -8.73
N ALA A 64 -13.67 9.61 -9.38
CA ALA A 64 -12.23 9.31 -9.38
C ALA A 64 -11.66 9.14 -7.96
N CYS A 65 -11.99 10.04 -7.02
CA CYS A 65 -11.53 9.94 -5.63
C CYS A 65 -11.88 8.62 -4.92
N ALA A 66 -13.01 7.99 -5.26
CA ALA A 66 -13.43 6.73 -4.65
C ALA A 66 -12.87 5.53 -5.40
N ARG A 67 -12.48 5.74 -6.66
CA ARG A 67 -12.00 4.72 -7.59
C ARG A 67 -10.49 4.55 -7.47
N ASP A 68 -9.78 5.66 -7.39
CA ASP A 68 -8.33 5.74 -7.40
C ASP A 68 -7.83 5.31 -6.01
N GLY A 69 -7.35 4.06 -5.91
CA GLY A 69 -7.00 3.45 -4.63
C GLY A 69 -8.13 2.61 -4.02
N ALA A 70 -9.25 2.40 -4.72
CA ALA A 70 -10.21 1.39 -4.32
C ALA A 70 -9.57 0.01 -4.32
N VAL A 71 -9.90 -0.81 -3.33
CA VAL A 71 -9.51 -2.21 -3.28
C VAL A 71 -10.70 -3.08 -2.90
N LEU A 72 -10.63 -4.34 -3.30
CA LEU A 72 -11.64 -5.34 -2.98
C LEU A 72 -11.02 -6.40 -2.07
N VAL A 73 -11.58 -6.56 -0.88
CA VAL A 73 -11.10 -7.52 0.12
C VAL A 73 -11.99 -8.74 0.09
N ARG A 74 -11.42 -9.94 -0.07
CA ARG A 74 -12.14 -11.21 -0.06
C ARG A 74 -11.21 -12.37 0.29
N ASP A 75 -11.66 -13.29 1.15
CA ASP A 75 -11.03 -14.60 1.39
C ASP A 75 -9.51 -14.56 1.66
N GLY A 76 -9.04 -13.55 2.43
CA GLY A 76 -7.60 -13.40 2.72
C GLY A 76 -6.79 -12.79 1.57
N GLU A 77 -7.46 -12.21 0.57
CA GLU A 77 -6.86 -11.48 -0.53
C GLU A 77 -7.31 -10.02 -0.57
N ILE A 78 -6.38 -9.15 -0.95
CA ILE A 78 -6.67 -7.79 -1.40
C ILE A 78 -6.47 -7.77 -2.90
N LEU A 79 -7.53 -7.45 -3.63
CA LEU A 79 -7.50 -7.27 -5.06
C LEU A 79 -7.29 -5.79 -5.33
N GLY A 80 -6.06 -5.46 -5.73
CA GLY A 80 -5.70 -4.16 -6.26
C GLY A 80 -6.10 -4.07 -7.72
N MET A 81 -6.40 -2.85 -8.16
CA MET A 81 -6.77 -2.58 -9.54
C MET A 81 -5.61 -1.98 -10.31
N THR A 82 -5.39 -2.47 -11.51
CA THR A 82 -4.43 -1.94 -12.48
C THR A 82 -5.15 -1.67 -13.81
N GLY A 83 -4.58 -0.78 -14.63
CA GLY A 83 -5.18 -0.40 -15.91
C GLY A 83 -6.22 0.73 -15.83
N ALA A 84 -6.83 1.04 -16.97
CA ALA A 84 -7.83 2.09 -17.08
C ALA A 84 -9.23 1.58 -16.67
N PRO A 85 -10.19 2.45 -16.29
CA PRO A 85 -11.52 2.01 -15.86
C PRO A 85 -12.30 1.17 -16.88
N ALA A 86 -11.97 1.28 -18.17
CA ALA A 86 -12.57 0.49 -19.25
C ALA A 86 -11.91 -0.89 -19.41
N ASP A 87 -10.69 -1.05 -18.91
CA ASP A 87 -9.83 -2.21 -19.10
C ASP A 87 -9.09 -2.51 -17.78
N VAL A 88 -9.91 -2.79 -16.75
CA VAL A 88 -9.44 -3.07 -15.39
C VAL A 88 -8.89 -4.48 -15.35
N SER A 89 -7.61 -4.61 -14.98
CA SER A 89 -7.02 -5.85 -14.51
C SER A 89 -7.00 -5.88 -12.99
N TRP A 90 -7.21 -7.08 -12.44
CA TRP A 90 -7.18 -7.34 -11.02
C TRP A 90 -5.88 -8.04 -10.65
N THR A 91 -5.18 -7.49 -9.66
CA THR A 91 -4.00 -8.10 -9.06
C THR A 91 -4.36 -8.55 -7.65
N ALA A 92 -4.54 -9.85 -7.46
CA ALA A 92 -4.78 -10.43 -6.15
C ALA A 92 -3.48 -10.53 -5.35
N ARG A 93 -3.51 -10.08 -4.09
CA ARG A 93 -2.41 -10.20 -3.14
C ARG A 93 -2.92 -10.88 -1.88
N ALA A 94 -2.40 -12.07 -1.60
CA ALA A 94 -2.67 -12.73 -0.32
C ALA A 94 -2.17 -11.84 0.82
N TYR A 95 -2.98 -11.72 1.88
CA TYR A 95 -2.64 -10.91 3.04
C TYR A 95 -2.89 -11.63 4.35
N VAL A 96 -2.14 -11.25 5.37
CA VAL A 96 -2.33 -11.66 6.76
C VAL A 96 -2.33 -10.40 7.63
N VAL A 97 -3.25 -10.34 8.58
CA VAL A 97 -3.31 -9.26 9.57
C VAL A 97 -3.03 -9.84 10.95
N GLY A 98 -2.02 -9.30 11.64
CA GLY A 98 -1.59 -9.78 12.95
C GLY A 98 -0.89 -8.71 13.76
N LEU A 99 -0.44 -9.07 14.98
CA LEU A 99 0.14 -8.16 15.97
C LEU A 99 -0.83 -7.03 16.41
N ARG A 100 -0.58 -6.45 17.59
CA ARG A 100 -1.37 -5.34 18.13
C ARG A 100 -0.45 -4.15 18.43
N ALA A 101 -0.95 -2.95 18.14
CA ALA A 101 -0.31 -1.65 18.36
C ALA A 101 1.04 -1.44 17.62
N PRO A 102 1.04 -1.05 16.32
CA PRO A 102 -0.12 -1.06 15.42
C PRO A 102 -0.49 -2.48 15.00
N VAL A 103 -1.66 -2.64 14.38
CA VAL A 103 -1.97 -3.87 13.66
C VAL A 103 -1.05 -3.93 12.44
N VAL A 104 -0.41 -5.06 12.18
CA VAL A 104 0.48 -5.24 11.02
C VAL A 104 -0.26 -6.02 9.95
N LEU A 105 -0.27 -5.47 8.75
CA LEU A 105 -0.75 -6.11 7.54
C LEU A 105 0.47 -6.54 6.71
N GLN A 106 0.58 -7.85 6.48
CA GLN A 106 1.57 -8.46 5.61
C GLN A 106 0.90 -8.80 4.28
N MET A 107 1.47 -8.39 3.15
CA MET A 107 1.01 -8.74 1.81
C MET A 107 2.09 -9.47 1.04
N ARG A 108 1.72 -10.49 0.28
CA ARG A 108 2.60 -11.12 -0.71
C ARG A 108 2.59 -10.32 -2.01
N ASP A 109 3.75 -10.01 -2.55
CA ASP A 109 3.86 -9.41 -3.89
C ASP A 109 3.41 -10.42 -4.95
N ALA A 110 2.63 -9.95 -5.94
CA ALA A 110 2.06 -10.77 -6.99
C ALA A 110 3.04 -11.02 -8.14
N ASP A 111 3.94 -10.07 -8.43
CA ASP A 111 4.69 -10.03 -9.68
C ASP A 111 6.16 -10.45 -9.50
N GLU A 112 6.76 -10.18 -8.33
CA GLU A 112 8.22 -10.28 -8.16
C GLU A 112 8.75 -11.58 -7.53
N GLY A 113 7.87 -12.53 -7.20
CA GLY A 113 8.29 -13.79 -6.58
C GLY A 113 8.83 -13.58 -5.15
N THR A 114 8.10 -14.14 -4.18
CA THR A 114 8.54 -14.40 -2.79
C THR A 114 8.77 -13.22 -1.85
N PHE A 115 8.55 -11.95 -2.21
CA PHE A 115 8.65 -10.88 -1.22
C PHE A 115 7.32 -10.59 -0.51
N TYR A 116 7.43 -10.29 0.78
CA TYR A 116 6.35 -9.83 1.63
C TYR A 116 6.58 -8.35 1.97
N GLY A 117 5.57 -7.52 1.73
CA GLY A 117 5.52 -6.12 2.15
C GLY A 117 4.70 -5.96 3.43
N TYR A 118 5.02 -4.91 4.19
CA TYR A 118 4.42 -4.67 5.49
C TYR A 118 3.81 -3.27 5.60
N MET A 119 2.61 -3.21 6.17
CA MET A 119 1.91 -1.97 6.49
C MET A 119 1.47 -1.96 7.95
N GLY A 120 1.44 -0.77 8.54
CA GLY A 120 0.74 -0.53 9.79
C GLY A 120 -0.71 -0.17 9.52
N LEU A 121 -1.60 -0.67 10.37
CA LEU A 121 -3.02 -0.34 10.41
C LEU A 121 -3.40 0.12 11.82
N GLU A 122 -4.15 1.21 11.88
CA GLU A 122 -4.89 1.64 13.04
C GLU A 122 -6.40 1.50 12.74
N PRO A 123 -7.12 0.62 13.45
CA PRO A 123 -8.57 0.54 13.37
C PRO A 123 -9.19 1.85 13.88
N VAL A 124 -9.99 2.51 13.04
CA VAL A 124 -10.78 3.70 13.42
C VAL A 124 -12.21 3.27 13.79
N GLU A 125 -12.78 2.34 13.03
CA GLU A 125 -14.12 1.78 13.27
C GLU A 125 -14.10 0.27 13.03
N THR A 126 -14.90 -0.46 13.81
CA THR A 126 -15.13 -1.89 13.67
C THR A 126 -16.63 -2.21 13.70
N ASP A 127 -17.04 -3.29 13.05
CA ASP A 127 -18.41 -3.81 13.15
C ASP A 127 -18.61 -4.66 14.42
N ALA A 128 -19.84 -5.19 14.58
CA ALA A 128 -20.23 -6.00 15.74
C ALA A 128 -19.43 -7.32 15.86
N GLU A 129 -18.88 -7.82 14.75
CA GLU A 129 -18.01 -9.01 14.73
C GLU A 129 -16.53 -8.66 14.96
N GLY A 130 -16.21 -7.39 15.23
CA GLY A 130 -14.84 -6.91 15.46
C GLY A 130 -14.01 -6.79 14.19
N ARG A 131 -14.63 -6.83 13.01
CA ARG A 131 -13.93 -6.60 11.73
C ARG A 131 -13.75 -5.12 11.53
N MET A 132 -12.58 -4.71 11.06
CA MET A 132 -12.31 -3.32 10.72
C MET A 132 -13.20 -2.89 9.56
N THR A 133 -13.86 -1.74 9.71
CA THR A 133 -14.67 -1.09 8.67
C THR A 133 -14.13 0.30 8.30
N ARG A 134 -13.21 0.84 9.09
CA ARG A 134 -12.45 2.05 8.77
C ARG A 134 -11.07 1.96 9.40
N VAL A 135 -10.04 2.28 8.63
CA VAL A 135 -8.64 2.19 9.07
C VAL A 135 -7.85 3.41 8.63
N ARG A 136 -6.82 3.74 9.40
CA ARG A 136 -5.66 4.51 8.90
C ARG A 136 -4.54 3.53 8.64
N GLY A 137 -4.02 3.52 7.43
CA GLY A 137 -2.92 2.66 7.02
C GLY A 137 -1.69 3.46 6.65
N TRP A 138 -0.51 2.88 6.82
CA TRP A 138 0.75 3.47 6.37
C TRP A 138 1.76 2.37 6.04
N SER A 139 2.72 2.66 5.17
CA SER A 139 3.76 1.70 4.79
C SER A 139 4.81 1.55 5.88
N GLY A 140 5.36 0.34 6.06
CA GLY A 140 6.59 0.14 6.81
C GLY A 140 7.77 0.65 6.01
N LEU A 141 8.35 1.78 6.41
CA LEU A 141 9.47 2.44 5.74
C LEU A 141 10.80 2.03 6.39
N CYS A 142 11.88 2.12 5.61
CA CYS A 142 13.22 1.79 6.10
C CYS A 142 13.82 2.79 7.09
N GLY A 143 13.34 4.05 7.11
CA GLY A 143 13.91 5.11 7.95
C GLY A 143 13.05 6.39 8.01
N PRO A 144 13.52 7.42 8.75
CA PRO A 144 12.77 8.63 9.14
C PRO A 144 12.56 9.69 8.07
N ASP A 145 13.18 9.57 6.90
CA ASP A 145 13.10 10.59 5.84
C ASP A 145 12.37 10.08 4.59
N GLY A 146 11.59 8.99 4.74
CA GLY A 146 10.89 8.37 3.62
C GLY A 146 11.81 8.09 2.43
N PHE A 147 13.04 7.64 2.72
CA PHE A 147 14.17 7.61 1.79
C PHE A 147 13.73 7.23 0.37
N ARG A 148 13.83 8.20 -0.54
CA ARG A 148 13.67 7.95 -1.97
C ARG A 148 14.89 7.19 -2.40
N ALA A 149 14.71 5.90 -2.61
CA ALA A 149 15.84 5.11 -3.00
C ALA A 149 16.29 5.55 -4.41
N PRO A 150 17.58 5.87 -4.60
CA PRO A 150 18.07 6.23 -5.91
C PRO A 150 17.84 5.05 -6.86
N TRP A 151 17.43 5.35 -8.10
CA TRP A 151 17.30 4.33 -9.16
C TRP A 151 18.64 3.71 -9.57
N SER A 152 19.75 4.26 -9.07
CA SER A 152 21.12 3.81 -9.26
C SER A 152 21.71 3.33 -7.93
N GLU A 153 22.78 2.55 -7.99
CA GLU A 153 23.54 2.19 -6.79
C GLU A 153 23.87 3.42 -5.95
N PRO A 154 23.66 3.37 -4.62
CA PRO A 154 24.04 4.47 -3.75
C PRO A 154 25.54 4.70 -3.81
N THR A 155 25.93 5.97 -3.85
CA THR A 155 27.30 6.36 -3.54
C THR A 155 27.63 6.00 -2.08
N PRO A 156 28.91 5.78 -1.75
CA PRO A 156 29.35 5.58 -0.37
C PRO A 156 28.84 6.68 0.58
N GLU A 157 28.80 7.95 0.15
CA GLU A 157 28.25 9.05 0.95
C GLU A 157 26.74 8.87 1.21
N GLN A 158 25.97 8.49 0.18
CA GLN A 158 24.54 8.15 0.30
C GLN A 158 24.26 6.91 1.14
N THR A 159 25.29 6.15 1.53
CA THR A 159 25.17 4.96 2.37
C THR A 159 25.33 5.31 3.85
N VAL A 160 26.17 6.30 4.17
CA VAL A 160 26.39 6.84 5.53
C VAL A 160 25.19 7.66 6.03
N GLU A 161 24.43 8.29 5.13
CA GLU A 161 23.21 9.04 5.46
C GLU A 161 21.97 8.15 5.68
N ARG A 162 22.07 6.84 5.46
CA ARG A 162 20.95 5.89 5.59
C ARG A 162 20.71 5.55 7.05
N ARG A 163 20.02 6.43 7.77
CA ARG A 163 19.50 6.14 9.10
C ARG A 163 18.36 5.14 8.99
N LEU A 164 18.70 3.87 8.89
CA LEU A 164 17.75 2.79 9.05
C LEU A 164 17.13 2.84 10.45
N TRP A 165 15.88 2.41 10.57
CA TRP A 165 15.32 2.14 11.90
C TRP A 165 16.15 1.04 12.60
N PRO A 166 16.26 1.08 13.94
CA PRO A 166 17.00 0.08 14.69
C PRO A 166 16.54 -1.35 14.36
N GLY A 167 17.51 -2.24 14.09
CA GLY A 167 17.23 -3.64 13.78
C GLY A 167 16.80 -3.90 12.32
N LEU A 168 16.89 -2.90 11.43
CA LEU A 168 16.78 -3.11 9.99
C LEU A 168 18.15 -3.20 9.33
N ALA A 169 18.23 -3.95 8.24
CA ALA A 169 19.38 -4.04 7.34
C ALA A 169 18.95 -3.79 5.90
N TRP A 170 19.84 -3.26 5.06
CA TRP A 170 19.54 -3.12 3.63
C TRP A 170 19.44 -4.49 2.97
N GLY A 171 18.43 -4.67 2.11
CA GLY A 171 18.36 -5.83 1.22
C GLY A 171 19.37 -5.70 0.08
N GLU A 172 19.83 -6.84 -0.45
CA GLU A 172 20.68 -6.85 -1.64
C GLU A 172 19.87 -6.40 -2.87
N GLY A 173 20.31 -5.34 -3.54
CA GLY A 173 19.87 -4.99 -4.90
C GLY A 173 18.47 -4.41 -5.07
N LYS A 174 17.74 -4.09 -4.00
CA LYS A 174 16.39 -3.51 -4.11
C LYS A 174 16.22 -2.32 -3.16
N ASN A 175 15.29 -1.45 -3.53
CA ASN A 175 14.88 -0.28 -2.74
C ASN A 175 14.07 -0.72 -1.50
N SER A 176 14.62 -1.64 -0.71
CA SER A 176 14.00 -2.27 0.44
C SER A 176 15.01 -2.63 1.52
N CYS A 177 14.50 -2.85 2.72
CA CYS A 177 15.26 -3.29 3.88
C CYS A 177 14.56 -4.47 4.54
N THR A 178 15.30 -5.29 5.25
CA THR A 178 14.79 -6.44 5.99
C THR A 178 14.91 -6.18 7.49
N ALA A 179 13.96 -6.71 8.26
CA ALA A 179 14.03 -6.66 9.72
C ALA A 179 14.81 -7.88 10.25
N ALA A 180 15.67 -7.68 11.25
CA ALA A 180 16.40 -8.76 11.92
C ALA A 180 15.50 -9.61 12.84
N SER A 181 14.31 -9.10 13.19
CA SER A 181 13.34 -9.78 14.05
C SER A 181 11.93 -9.23 13.86
N LEU A 182 10.93 -9.97 14.33
CA LEU A 182 9.54 -9.53 14.40
C LEU A 182 9.37 -8.23 15.22
N ALA A 183 10.14 -8.09 16.31
CA ALA A 183 10.13 -6.89 17.14
C ALA A 183 10.68 -5.66 16.38
N ALA A 184 11.75 -5.85 15.62
CA ALA A 184 12.30 -4.78 14.77
C ALA A 184 11.33 -4.39 13.65
N LEU A 185 10.64 -5.35 13.05
CA LEU A 185 9.57 -5.10 12.08
C LEU A 185 8.43 -4.28 12.69
N GLN A 186 7.92 -4.68 13.86
CA GLN A 186 6.83 -3.94 14.50
C GLN A 186 7.26 -2.52 14.89
N ALA A 187 8.47 -2.36 15.41
CA ALA A 187 9.01 -1.05 15.79
C ALA A 187 9.20 -0.13 14.58
N SER A 188 9.70 -0.64 13.45
CA SER A 188 9.86 0.16 12.23
C SER A 188 8.52 0.59 11.64
N ILE A 189 7.51 -0.29 11.65
CA ILE A 189 6.15 0.05 11.22
C ILE A 189 5.57 1.13 12.14
N ALA A 190 5.71 1.00 13.46
CA ALA A 190 5.24 2.01 14.40
C ALA A 190 5.90 3.37 14.17
N ALA A 191 7.22 3.40 13.99
CA ALA A 191 7.98 4.62 13.71
C ALA A 191 7.61 5.26 12.35
N SER A 192 7.30 4.43 11.35
CA SER A 192 6.93 4.89 10.01
C SER A 192 5.60 5.67 9.97
N ARG A 193 4.78 5.57 11.02
CA ARG A 193 3.50 6.29 11.10
C ARG A 193 3.67 7.81 11.09
N THR A 194 4.73 8.32 11.72
CA THR A 194 4.94 9.77 11.87
C THR A 194 5.48 10.44 10.61
N GLN A 195 5.64 9.68 9.52
CA GLN A 195 6.19 10.13 8.26
C GLN A 195 5.14 10.88 7.45
N GLU A 196 5.48 12.10 7.04
CA GLU A 196 4.59 12.94 6.26
C GLU A 196 4.18 12.24 4.95
N GLY A 197 2.88 12.23 4.66
CA GLY A 197 2.33 11.61 3.45
C GLY A 197 2.32 10.08 3.41
N ASN A 198 2.81 9.40 4.45
CA ASN A 198 2.79 7.93 4.52
C ASN A 198 1.44 7.37 4.99
N GLU A 199 0.67 8.15 5.76
CA GLU A 199 -0.64 7.74 6.26
C GLU A 199 -1.74 7.98 5.22
N ARG A 200 -2.64 7.00 5.04
CA ARG A 200 -3.85 7.10 4.23
C ARG A 200 -5.04 6.45 4.95
N GLY A 201 -6.20 7.10 4.87
CA GLY A 201 -7.45 6.56 5.39
C GLY A 201 -8.14 5.66 4.37
N TYR A 202 -8.76 4.58 4.83
CA TYR A 202 -9.64 3.73 4.05
C TYR A 202 -10.91 3.41 4.83
N ARG A 203 -12.03 3.31 4.13
CA ARG A 203 -13.30 2.87 4.71
C ARG A 203 -13.97 1.81 3.85
N TRP A 204 -14.61 0.87 4.51
CA TRP A 204 -15.48 -0.12 3.92
C TRP A 204 -16.75 0.56 3.41
N LEU A 205 -17.12 0.28 2.17
CA LEU A 205 -18.28 0.85 1.50
C LEU A 205 -19.47 -0.12 1.51
N ARG A 206 -19.24 -1.33 1.00
CA ARG A 206 -20.28 -2.36 0.83
C ARG A 206 -19.67 -3.73 0.58
N GLU A 207 -20.49 -4.77 0.75
CA GLU A 207 -20.17 -6.12 0.32
C GLU A 207 -19.86 -6.19 -1.18
N ALA A 208 -18.96 -7.12 -1.53
CA ALA A 208 -18.65 -7.46 -2.91
C ALA A 208 -19.88 -8.14 -3.55
N ARG A 209 -20.14 -7.84 -4.82
CA ARG A 209 -21.17 -8.50 -5.62
C ARG A 209 -20.51 -9.29 -6.74
N ALA A 210 -21.23 -10.27 -7.28
CA ALA A 210 -20.72 -11.09 -8.38
C ALA A 210 -20.32 -10.24 -9.61
N ASP A 211 -21.05 -9.16 -9.89
CA ASP A 211 -20.80 -8.26 -11.03
C ASP A 211 -19.62 -7.31 -10.82
N ASP A 212 -19.10 -7.18 -9.60
CA ASP A 212 -17.91 -6.36 -9.33
C ASP A 212 -16.63 -6.97 -9.91
N PHE A 213 -16.62 -8.28 -10.15
CA PHE A 213 -15.48 -9.03 -10.66
C PHE A 213 -15.54 -9.30 -12.16
N ALA A 214 -16.63 -8.93 -12.82
CA ALA A 214 -16.75 -9.12 -14.26
C ALA A 214 -15.79 -8.15 -14.96
N SER A 215 -14.58 -8.63 -15.24
CA SER A 215 -13.65 -8.02 -16.20
C SER A 215 -14.43 -7.73 -17.49
N GLY A 216 -14.26 -6.52 -18.03
CA GLY A 216 -15.02 -6.00 -19.17
C GLY A 216 -15.37 -7.07 -20.20
N GLY A 217 -16.65 -7.43 -20.25
CA GLY A 217 -17.20 -8.38 -21.20
C GLY A 217 -18.59 -7.92 -21.66
N ARG A 218 -18.61 -7.08 -22.69
CA ARG A 218 -19.58 -7.18 -23.78
C ARG A 218 -18.90 -6.73 -25.06
#